data_AF-A0A932JKB1-F1
#
_entry.id   AF-A0A932JKB1-F1
#
_cell.length_a   1.000
_cell.length_b   1.000
_cell.length_c   1.000
_cell.angle_alpha   90.00
_cell.angle_beta   90.00
_cell.angle_gamma   90.00
#
_symmetry.space_group_name_H-M   'P 1'
#
loop_
_entity.id
_entity.type
_entity.pdbx_description
1 polymer ?
#
loop_
_entity_poly.entity_id
_entity_poly.type
_entity_poly.pdbx_seq_one_letter_code
_entity_poly.pdbx_strand_id
1 'polypeptide(L)'
;MARRTFYNRKTRTRTFERRENHEIDELFSGGGIAPDDAVDVQFLYKALDKLPQAQREAVMMAEIMGFSHKEIQKIQGGTVTGVKVRIFRAKRQLAKILGVGGKNSIAEEISKGELHYE
;
A
#
# COMPACT_ATOMS: atom_id res chain seq x y z
N MET A 1 33.18 3.04 17.29
CA MET A 1 32.16 3.18 16.23
C MET A 1 30.88 2.44 16.66
N ALA A 2 29.90 3.13 17.22
CA ALA A 2 28.63 2.51 17.66
C ALA A 2 27.52 2.79 16.63
N ARG A 3 27.24 1.81 15.75
CA ARG A 3 26.14 1.85 14.79
C ARG A 3 24.91 1.15 15.36
N ARG A 4 24.09 1.86 16.14
CA ARG A 4 22.69 1.46 16.41
C ARG A 4 21.95 2.54 17.18
N THR A 5 21.24 3.40 16.47
CA THR A 5 20.12 4.12 17.07
C THR A 5 18.85 3.55 16.48
N PHE A 6 18.33 2.52 17.17
CA PHE A 6 16.93 2.15 17.11
C PHE A 6 16.12 3.34 17.62
N TYR A 7 15.45 4.07 16.73
CA TYR A 7 14.44 5.03 17.16
C TYR A 7 13.07 4.37 17.15
N ASN A 8 12.69 4.03 18.38
CA ASN A 8 11.37 3.63 18.82
C ASN A 8 10.40 4.81 18.61
N ARG A 9 9.47 4.73 17.65
CA ARG A 9 8.40 5.72 17.43
C ARG A 9 7.02 5.08 17.49
N LYS A 10 6.80 4.20 18.48
CA LYS A 10 5.56 3.42 18.63
C LYS A 10 4.45 4.13 19.41
N THR A 11 4.47 5.45 19.55
CA THR A 11 3.54 6.16 20.48
C THR A 11 2.64 7.21 19.83
N ARG A 12 2.52 7.28 18.49
CA ARG A 12 1.60 8.21 17.81
C ARG A 12 0.47 7.56 17.00
N THR A 13 0.37 6.24 16.94
CA THR A 13 -0.59 5.59 16.02
C THR A 13 -1.98 5.37 16.62
N ARG A 14 -2.12 5.21 17.94
CA ARG A 14 -3.41 4.82 18.55
C ARG A 14 -4.51 5.88 18.49
N THR A 15 -4.17 7.17 18.44
CA THR A 15 -5.16 8.25 18.36
C THR A 15 -5.51 8.65 16.93
N PHE A 16 -4.64 8.34 15.96
CA PHE A 16 -4.87 8.66 14.54
C PHE A 16 -5.77 7.60 13.88
N GLU A 17 -5.49 6.31 14.12
CA GLU A 17 -6.22 5.18 13.52
C GLU A 17 -7.72 5.15 13.87
N ARG A 18 -8.15 5.71 15.00
CA ARG A 18 -9.57 5.66 15.42
C ARG A 18 -10.45 6.74 14.77
N ARG A 19 -9.89 7.86 14.30
CA ARG A 19 -10.67 8.96 13.70
C ARG A 19 -10.98 8.71 12.23
N GLU A 20 -10.00 8.28 11.43
CA GLU A 20 -10.22 7.99 10.00
C GLU A 20 -11.30 6.92 9.77
N ASN A 21 -11.38 5.90 10.63
CA ASN A 21 -12.36 4.83 10.48
C ASN A 21 -13.83 5.29 10.59
N HIS A 22 -14.13 6.36 11.35
CA HIS A 22 -15.51 6.84 11.52
C HIS A 22 -15.97 7.70 10.35
N GLU A 23 -15.08 8.54 9.81
CA GLU A 23 -15.35 9.38 8.64
C GLU A 23 -15.56 8.55 7.38
N ILE A 24 -14.81 7.46 7.24
CA ILE A 24 -14.94 6.51 6.15
C ILE A 24 -16.30 5.78 6.19
N ASP A 25 -16.74 5.32 7.37
CA ASP A 25 -18.04 4.63 7.54
C ASP A 25 -19.24 5.56 7.22
N GLU A 26 -19.13 6.84 7.57
CA GLU A 26 -20.13 7.86 7.23
C GLU A 26 -20.20 8.12 5.71
N LEU A 27 -19.05 8.18 5.03
CA LEU A 27 -18.97 8.33 3.56
C LEU A 27 -19.65 7.15 2.83
N PHE A 28 -19.50 5.92 3.34
CA PHE A 28 -20.14 4.74 2.74
C PHE A 28 -21.64 4.63 3.03
N SER A 29 -22.10 5.16 4.15
CA SER A 29 -23.51 5.10 4.56
C SER A 29 -24.41 6.11 3.82
N GLY A 30 -23.83 7.14 3.18
CA GLY A 30 -24.54 8.24 2.52
C GLY A 30 -25.18 7.92 1.15
N GLY A 31 -25.16 6.66 0.69
CA GLY A 31 -25.87 6.23 -0.54
C GLY A 31 -25.17 6.55 -1.86
N GLY A 32 -23.93 7.05 -1.85
CA GLY A 32 -23.17 7.40 -3.06
C GLY A 32 -22.39 6.25 -3.70
N ILE A 33 -22.29 5.10 -3.03
CA ILE A 33 -21.49 3.94 -3.46
C ILE A 33 -22.37 2.69 -3.35
N ALA A 34 -22.29 1.77 -4.32
CA ALA A 34 -23.02 0.52 -4.24
C ALA A 34 -22.59 -0.27 -2.98
N PRO A 35 -23.51 -0.98 -2.30
CA PRO A 35 -23.18 -1.69 -1.06
C PRO A 35 -21.98 -2.65 -1.21
N ASP A 36 -21.88 -3.35 -2.34
CA ASP A 36 -20.78 -4.26 -2.62
C ASP A 36 -19.43 -3.53 -2.77
N ASP A 37 -19.41 -2.42 -3.51
CA ASP A 37 -18.22 -1.58 -3.67
C ASP A 37 -17.75 -1.00 -2.32
N ALA A 38 -18.69 -0.58 -1.46
CA ALA A 38 -18.37 -0.07 -0.14
C ALA A 38 -17.70 -1.13 0.74
N VAL A 39 -18.19 -2.37 0.67
CA VAL A 39 -17.61 -3.52 1.38
C VAL A 39 -16.19 -3.80 0.87
N ASP A 40 -15.99 -3.85 -0.45
CA ASP A 40 -14.68 -4.11 -1.05
C ASP A 40 -13.65 -3.04 -0.67
N VAL A 41 -14.04 -1.77 -0.69
CA VAL A 41 -13.15 -0.68 -0.28
C VAL A 41 -12.84 -0.76 1.22
N GLN A 42 -13.82 -1.09 2.07
CA GLN A 42 -13.58 -1.29 3.51
C GLN A 42 -12.59 -2.45 3.75
N PHE A 43 -12.68 -3.53 2.98
CA PHE A 43 -11.71 -4.64 3.02
C PHE A 43 -10.31 -4.21 2.57
N LEU A 44 -10.21 -3.39 1.52
CA LEU A 44 -8.94 -2.85 1.05
C LEU A 44 -8.25 -1.99 2.12
N TYR A 45 -8.99 -1.07 2.77
CA TYR A 45 -8.45 -0.25 3.86
C TYR A 45 -7.95 -1.11 5.03
N LYS A 46 -8.74 -2.11 5.46
CA LYS A 46 -8.32 -3.07 6.49
C LYS A 46 -7.08 -3.88 6.08
N ALA A 47 -6.88 -4.13 4.78
CA ALA A 47 -5.69 -4.80 4.28
C ALA A 47 -4.46 -3.88 4.27
N LEU A 48 -4.63 -2.61 3.89
CA LEU A 48 -3.57 -1.59 3.94
C LEU A 48 -3.06 -1.37 5.37
N ASP A 49 -3.95 -1.39 6.36
CA ASP A 49 -3.58 -1.23 7.78
C ASP A 49 -2.67 -2.35 8.30
N LYS A 50 -2.73 -3.54 7.69
CA LYS A 50 -1.85 -4.67 8.04
C LYS A 50 -0.44 -4.55 7.46
N LEU A 51 -0.19 -3.60 6.58
CA LEU A 51 1.14 -3.36 6.02
C LEU A 51 2.03 -2.59 6.99
N PRO A 52 3.36 -2.83 6.97
CA PRO A 52 4.31 -1.92 7.59
C PRO A 52 4.15 -0.50 7.02
N GLN A 53 4.21 0.52 7.88
CA GLN A 53 3.96 1.92 7.50
C GLN A 53 4.71 2.36 6.23
N ALA A 54 6.01 2.09 6.14
CA ALA A 54 6.82 2.49 4.98
C ALA A 54 6.40 1.79 3.67
N GLN A 55 5.79 0.60 3.74
CA GLN A 55 5.25 -0.12 2.59
C GLN A 55 3.88 0.43 2.19
N ARG A 56 2.99 0.68 3.17
CA ARG A 56 1.69 1.33 2.95
C ARG A 56 1.86 2.70 2.29
N GLU A 57 2.69 3.56 2.87
CA GLU A 57 2.94 4.90 2.33
C GLU A 57 3.55 4.84 0.94
N ALA A 58 4.49 3.92 0.69
CA ALA A 58 5.12 3.79 -0.62
C ALA A 58 4.12 3.36 -1.71
N VAL A 59 3.21 2.43 -1.42
CA VAL A 59 2.19 2.01 -2.39
C VAL A 59 1.12 3.08 -2.59
N MET A 60 0.71 3.79 -1.54
CA MET A 60 -0.23 4.92 -1.64
C MET A 60 0.34 6.03 -2.53
N MET A 61 1.61 6.40 -2.32
CA MET A 61 2.27 7.43 -3.13
C MET A 61 2.42 7.02 -4.60
N ALA A 62 2.74 5.76 -4.87
CA ALA A 62 2.91 5.28 -6.24
C ALA A 62 1.58 5.15 -6.99
N GLU A 63 0.57 4.52 -6.37
CA GLU A 63 -0.64 4.11 -7.07
C GLU A 63 -1.77 5.15 -6.98
N ILE A 64 -1.90 5.83 -5.84
CA ILE A 64 -2.98 6.80 -5.63
C ILE A 64 -2.51 8.22 -5.96
N MET A 65 -1.31 8.60 -5.50
CA MET A 65 -0.78 9.95 -5.72
C MET A 65 0.00 10.08 -7.04
N GLY A 66 0.34 8.97 -7.70
CA GLY A 66 1.04 8.98 -8.99
C GLY A 66 2.50 9.43 -8.94
N PHE A 67 3.15 9.40 -7.78
CA PHE A 67 4.55 9.80 -7.66
C PHE A 67 5.50 8.78 -8.30
N SER A 68 6.55 9.30 -8.94
CA SER A 68 7.62 8.46 -9.46
C SER A 68 8.46 7.85 -8.32
N HIS A 69 9.11 6.72 -8.58
CA HIS A 69 10.01 6.08 -7.63
C HIS A 69 11.14 7.01 -7.12
N LYS A 70 11.58 7.97 -7.94
CA LYS A 70 12.57 8.97 -7.55
C LYS A 70 11.99 10.00 -6.59
N GLU A 71 10.77 10.47 -6.81
CA GLU A 71 10.09 11.41 -5.90
C GLU A 71 9.78 10.74 -4.56
N ILE A 72 9.28 9.51 -4.58
CA ILE A 72 9.06 8.72 -3.37
C ILE A 72 10.38 8.51 -2.61
N GLN A 73 11.48 8.27 -3.32
CA GLN A 73 12.80 8.18 -2.70
C GLN A 73 13.24 9.50 -2.07
N LYS A 74 12.97 10.65 -2.70
CA LYS A 74 13.26 11.97 -2.11
C LYS A 74 12.43 12.21 -0.84
N ILE A 75 11.18 11.75 -0.81
CA ILE A 75 10.25 11.92 0.34
C ILE A 75 10.60 10.98 1.49
N GLN A 76 10.79 9.68 1.22
CA GLN A 76 11.02 8.65 2.25
C GLN A 76 12.49 8.38 2.58
N GLY A 77 13.41 8.84 1.73
CA GLY A 77 14.83 8.53 1.81
C GLY A 77 15.20 7.11 1.36
N GLY A 78 16.48 6.78 1.52
CA GLY A 78 17.09 5.52 1.08
C GLY A 78 17.42 5.52 -0.42
N THR A 79 17.35 4.33 -1.03
CA THR A 79 17.65 4.13 -2.46
C THR A 79 16.39 3.91 -3.28
N VAL A 80 16.44 4.23 -4.58
CA VAL A 80 15.34 3.98 -5.52
C VAL A 80 15.00 2.49 -5.60
N THR A 81 16.01 1.62 -5.58
CA THR A 81 15.81 0.16 -5.49
C THR A 81 15.09 -0.23 -4.20
N GLY A 82 15.42 0.41 -3.06
CA GLY A 82 14.73 0.19 -1.80
C GLY A 82 13.25 0.57 -1.85
N VAL A 83 12.90 1.67 -2.53
CA VAL A 83 11.49 2.06 -2.79
C VAL A 83 10.77 0.99 -3.60
N LYS A 84 11.37 0.55 -4.72
CA LYS A 84 10.80 -0.52 -5.56
C LYS A 84 10.51 -1.79 -4.74
N VAL A 85 11.45 -2.18 -3.86
CA VAL A 85 11.26 -3.33 -2.97
C VAL A 85 10.12 -3.12 -1.96
N ARG A 86 9.98 -1.91 -1.40
CA ARG A 86 8.86 -1.59 -0.49
C ARG A 86 7.50 -1.73 -1.20
N ILE A 87 7.37 -1.15 -2.39
CA ILE A 87 6.14 -1.22 -3.20
C ILE A 87 5.83 -2.68 -3.57
N PHE A 88 6.84 -3.42 -4.07
CA PHE A 88 6.65 -4.83 -4.43
C PHE A 88 6.17 -5.67 -3.25
N ARG A 89 6.79 -5.50 -2.07
CA ARG A 89 6.38 -6.22 -0.85
C ARG A 89 4.98 -5.82 -0.40
N ALA A 90 4.63 -4.53 -0.48
CA ALA A 90 3.29 -4.04 -0.20
C ALA A 90 2.25 -4.76 -1.08
N LYS A 91 2.43 -4.72 -2.41
CA LYS A 91 1.52 -5.35 -3.38
C LYS A 91 1.39 -6.86 -3.15
N ARG A 92 2.50 -7.55 -2.92
CA ARG A 92 2.48 -9.00 -2.64
C ARG A 92 1.75 -9.33 -1.34
N GLN A 93 1.93 -8.52 -0.30
CA GLN A 93 1.25 -8.72 0.98
C GLN A 93 -0.25 -8.42 0.86
N LEU A 94 -0.64 -7.37 0.13
CA LEU A 94 -2.04 -7.08 -0.18
C LEU A 94 -2.69 -8.22 -0.97
N ALA A 95 -2.06 -8.70 -2.04
CA ALA A 95 -2.57 -9.83 -2.82
C ALA A 95 -2.77 -11.09 -1.96
N LYS A 96 -1.90 -11.33 -0.98
CA LYS A 96 -2.06 -12.43 -0.02
C LYS A 96 -3.24 -12.20 0.94
N ILE A 97 -3.39 -10.99 1.48
CA ILE A 97 -4.47 -10.66 2.43
C ILE A 97 -5.83 -10.69 1.73
N LEU A 98 -5.91 -10.19 0.50
CA LEU A 98 -7.12 -10.10 -0.30
C LEU A 98 -7.44 -11.40 -1.06
N GLY A 99 -6.60 -12.42 -0.97
CA GLY A 99 -6.84 -13.70 -1.64
C GLY A 99 -6.71 -13.67 -3.16
N VAL A 100 -6.16 -12.60 -3.74
CA VAL A 100 -5.94 -12.43 -5.19
C VAL A 100 -4.77 -13.29 -5.70
N GLY A 101 -4.01 -13.92 -4.78
CA GLY A 101 -2.87 -14.79 -5.06
C GLY A 101 -3.21 -16.17 -5.63
N GLY A 102 -4.00 -16.20 -6.70
CA GLY A 102 -4.44 -17.41 -7.39
C GLY A 102 -4.77 -17.19 -8.86
N LYS A 103 -3.94 -16.44 -9.60
CA LYS A 103 -3.74 -16.50 -11.05
C LYS A 103 -2.60 -15.55 -11.44
N ASN A 104 -1.52 -16.15 -11.91
CA ASN A 104 -0.25 -15.49 -12.17
C ASN A 104 -0.26 -14.90 -13.60
N SER A 105 -1.18 -13.98 -13.91
CA SER A 105 -1.29 -13.40 -15.27
C SER A 105 -0.02 -12.65 -15.69
N ILE A 106 0.63 -11.95 -14.76
CA ILE A 106 1.90 -11.25 -15.03
C ILE A 106 3.09 -12.18 -15.29
N ALA A 107 3.13 -13.38 -14.69
CA ALA A 107 4.21 -14.33 -14.96
C ALA A 107 4.00 -15.08 -16.28
N GLU A 108 2.74 -15.32 -16.67
CA GLU A 108 2.40 -15.82 -18.01
C GLU A 108 2.68 -14.77 -19.10
N GLU A 109 2.39 -13.49 -18.87
CA GLU A 109 2.67 -12.41 -19.81
C GLU A 109 4.18 -12.16 -19.99
N ILE A 110 4.97 -12.26 -18.91
CA ILE A 110 6.44 -12.23 -18.98
C ILE A 110 6.98 -13.49 -19.70
N SER A 111 6.37 -14.65 -19.46
CA SER A 111 6.73 -15.91 -20.15
C SER A 111 6.38 -15.89 -21.64
N LYS A 112 5.38 -15.10 -22.06
CA LYS A 112 4.97 -14.94 -23.46
C LYS A 112 5.71 -13.82 -24.18
N GLY A 113 6.53 -13.03 -23.47
CA GLY A 113 7.37 -11.98 -24.07
C GLY A 113 6.60 -10.74 -24.53
N GLU A 114 5.44 -10.45 -23.94
CA GLU A 114 4.49 -9.44 -24.47
C GLU A 114 4.51 -8.07 -23.77
N LEU A 115 5.59 -7.68 -23.07
CA LEU A 115 5.63 -6.35 -22.41
C LEU A 115 6.77 -5.47 -22.91
N HIS A 116 6.41 -4.53 -23.80
CA HIS A 116 7.14 -3.31 -24.08
C HIS A 116 6.87 -2.28 -22.97
N TYR A 117 7.94 -1.69 -22.42
CA TYR A 117 7.86 -0.48 -21.62
C TYR A 117 8.32 0.69 -22.48
N GLU A 118 7.44 1.68 -22.71
CA GLU A 118 7.87 3.06 -22.99
C GLU A 118 8.21 3.78 -21.68
#